data_AF-A0A1X2GHA7-F1
#
_entry.id   AF-A0A1X2GHA7-F1
#
_cell.length_a   1.000
_cell.length_b   1.000
_cell.length_c   1.000
_cell.angle_alpha   90.00
_cell.angle_beta   90.00
_cell.angle_gamma   90.00
#
_symmetry.space_group_name_H-M   'P 1'
#
loop_
_entity.id
_entity.type
_entity.pdbx_description
1 polymer ?
#
loop_
_entity_poly.entity_id
_entity_poly.type
_entity_poly.pdbx_seq_one_letter_code
_entity_poly.pdbx_strand_id
1 'polypeptide(L)'
;PGLGAWTSALYNGGVQRIYGLEPAPAYINHLQELAAPAGEDISILKKDGYNWETYIDLKEDQYLGSLVDTDWSRLHPRLMFTGIIPKTSVGEQLLAQFATCIINRMALHTFGRIQMALWLPDQLLSKFTSGPGSPARCKMGVVTEACASVSVVYSTETAVFPKAMYHLVHVKPFPKKLLKSDWDVFEYVLRHIAVMPRQPLSKMVR
;
A
#
# COMPACT_ATOMS: atom_id res chain seq x y z
N PRO A 1 11.73 5.46 0.72
CA PRO A 1 13.20 5.41 0.89
C PRO A 1 13.68 6.47 1.88
N GLY A 2 13.43 7.75 1.59
CA GLY A 2 13.69 8.86 2.51
C GLY A 2 15.11 8.82 3.07
N LEU A 3 15.22 8.78 4.40
CA LEU A 3 16.51 8.69 5.11
C LEU A 3 17.24 7.35 4.94
N GLY A 4 16.72 6.41 4.15
CA GLY A 4 17.38 5.13 3.87
C GLY A 4 17.27 4.07 4.96
N ALA A 5 16.81 4.41 6.17
CA ALA A 5 16.73 3.47 7.30
C ALA A 5 15.97 2.18 6.97
N TRP A 6 14.79 2.28 6.33
CA TRP A 6 14.02 1.11 5.93
C TRP A 6 14.68 0.34 4.78
N THR A 7 15.28 1.04 3.82
CA THR A 7 16.04 0.43 2.72
C THR A 7 17.21 -0.40 3.25
N SER A 8 18.01 0.16 4.17
CA SER A 8 19.11 -0.56 4.82
C SER A 8 18.63 -1.75 5.63
N ALA A 9 17.52 -1.61 6.36
CA ALA A 9 16.95 -2.71 7.14
C ALA A 9 16.53 -3.88 6.25
N LEU A 10 15.90 -3.62 5.10
CA LEU A 10 15.52 -4.64 4.12
C LEU A 10 16.75 -5.34 3.53
N TYR A 11 17.76 -4.57 3.11
CA TYR A 11 18.98 -5.12 2.53
C TYR A 11 19.75 -6.00 3.53
N ASN A 12 19.99 -5.47 4.74
CA ASN A 12 20.64 -6.22 5.82
C ASN A 12 19.82 -7.43 6.29
N GLY A 13 18.51 -7.40 6.08
CA GLY A 13 17.60 -8.52 6.29
C GLY A 13 17.64 -9.59 5.20
N GLY A 14 18.48 -9.45 4.18
CA GLY A 14 18.69 -10.43 3.11
C GLY A 14 17.81 -10.25 1.87
N VAL A 15 17.17 -9.10 1.69
CA VAL A 15 16.44 -8.80 0.45
C VAL A 15 17.44 -8.58 -0.69
N GLN A 16 17.39 -9.45 -1.70
CA GLN A 16 18.39 -9.51 -2.78
C GLN A 16 18.30 -8.35 -3.79
N ARG A 17 17.10 -7.80 -4.03
CA ARG A 17 16.92 -6.70 -4.97
C ARG A 17 15.89 -5.70 -4.46
N ILE A 18 16.28 -4.43 -4.41
CA ILE A 18 15.46 -3.32 -3.92
C ILE A 18 15.45 -2.21 -4.97
N TYR A 19 14.25 -1.83 -5.42
CA TYR A 19 14.04 -0.61 -6.18
C TYR A 19 13.47 0.47 -5.25
N GLY A 20 14.31 1.43 -4.87
CA GLY A 20 13.92 2.55 -4.02
C GLY A 20 13.33 3.70 -4.83
N LEU A 21 12.02 3.93 -4.73
CA LEU A 21 11.34 5.06 -5.39
C LEU A 21 11.46 6.32 -4.53
N GLU A 22 12.30 7.27 -4.92
CA GLU A 22 12.52 8.52 -4.21
C GLU A 22 12.39 9.73 -5.15
N PRO A 23 11.32 10.53 -5.04
CA PRO A 23 11.17 11.71 -5.87
C PRO A 23 11.95 12.93 -5.36
N ALA A 24 12.29 13.02 -4.07
CA ALA A 24 12.88 14.23 -3.50
C ALA A 24 14.41 14.27 -3.71
N PRO A 25 14.94 15.27 -4.45
CA PRO A 25 16.38 15.38 -4.72
C PRO A 25 17.24 15.44 -3.45
N ALA A 26 16.70 16.01 -2.37
CA ALA A 26 17.37 16.13 -1.09
C ALA A 26 17.79 14.77 -0.48
N TYR A 27 17.06 13.69 -0.79
CA TYR A 27 17.38 12.35 -0.28
C TYR A 27 18.17 11.50 -1.29
N ILE A 28 18.12 11.84 -2.58
CA ILE A 28 18.68 10.97 -3.63
C ILE A 28 20.19 10.79 -3.46
N ASN A 29 20.97 11.86 -3.27
CA ASN A 29 22.43 11.75 -3.15
C ASN A 29 22.82 10.87 -1.96
N HIS A 30 22.19 11.11 -0.81
CA HIS A 30 22.41 10.31 0.40
C HIS A 30 22.03 8.83 0.20
N LEU A 31 20.90 8.55 -0.45
CA LEU A 31 20.46 7.19 -0.74
C LEU A 31 21.40 6.46 -1.72
N GLN A 32 21.97 7.18 -2.69
CA GLN A 32 22.94 6.62 -3.63
C GLN A 32 24.24 6.28 -2.92
N GLU A 33 24.75 7.14 -2.03
CA GLU A 33 25.91 6.84 -1.20
C GLU A 33 25.67 5.62 -0.31
N LEU A 34 24.48 5.54 0.31
CA LEU A 34 24.07 4.41 1.13
C LEU A 34 23.93 3.11 0.32
N ALA A 35 23.48 3.19 -0.93
CA ALA A 35 23.33 2.06 -1.84
C ALA A 35 24.66 1.61 -2.46
N ALA A 36 25.69 2.47 -2.51
CA ALA A 36 26.93 2.19 -3.22
C ALA A 36 27.62 0.87 -2.83
N PRO A 37 27.70 0.47 -1.52
CA PRO A 37 28.26 -0.82 -1.14
C PRO A 37 27.43 -2.03 -1.57
N ALA A 38 26.14 -1.85 -1.83
CA ALA A 38 25.23 -2.89 -2.29
C ALA A 38 25.25 -3.07 -3.82
N GLY A 39 25.97 -2.20 -4.55
CA GLY A 39 26.06 -2.28 -6.01
C GLY A 39 24.69 -2.27 -6.67
N GLU A 40 24.39 -3.30 -7.46
CA GLU A 40 23.12 -3.38 -8.17
C GLU A 40 21.94 -3.83 -7.28
N ASP A 41 22.20 -4.46 -6.13
CA ASP A 41 21.16 -4.99 -5.24
C ASP A 41 20.22 -3.89 -4.74
N ILE A 42 20.68 -2.65 -4.67
CA ILE A 42 19.86 -1.48 -4.35
C ILE A 42 19.91 -0.47 -5.50
N SER A 43 18.79 -0.28 -6.19
CA SER A 43 18.63 0.72 -7.26
C SER A 43 17.72 1.87 -6.81
N ILE A 44 18.26 3.08 -6.69
CA ILE A 44 17.49 4.28 -6.35
C ILE A 44 16.96 4.93 -7.61
N LEU A 45 15.64 4.94 -7.79
CA LEU A 45 14.95 5.51 -8.93
C LEU A 45 14.36 6.88 -8.54
N LYS A 46 14.60 7.89 -9.38
CA LYS A 46 14.00 9.23 -9.26
C LYS A 46 12.53 9.24 -9.69
N LYS A 47 11.71 8.40 -9.06
CA LYS A 47 10.30 8.18 -9.39
C LYS A 47 9.47 8.29 -8.11
N ASP A 48 8.22 8.72 -8.26
CA ASP A 48 7.28 8.81 -7.14
C ASP A 48 6.40 7.56 -7.09
N GLY A 49 6.42 6.83 -5.97
CA GLY A 49 5.53 5.69 -5.75
C GLY A 49 4.04 6.06 -5.70
N TYR A 50 3.71 7.35 -5.60
CA TYR A 50 2.33 7.85 -5.62
C TYR A 50 1.85 8.16 -7.04
N ASN A 51 2.76 8.17 -8.02
CA ASN A 51 2.39 8.40 -9.40
C ASN A 51 2.11 7.08 -10.13
N TRP A 52 1.01 7.04 -10.89
CA TRP A 52 0.65 5.87 -11.69
C TRP A 52 1.60 5.59 -12.84
N GLU A 53 2.16 6.63 -13.47
CA GLU A 53 3.16 6.44 -14.53
C GLU A 53 4.39 5.66 -14.04
N THR A 54 4.76 5.80 -12.76
CA THR A 54 5.86 5.02 -12.16
C THR A 54 5.66 3.53 -12.33
N TYR A 55 4.44 3.01 -12.21
CA TYR A 55 4.16 1.58 -12.36
C TYR A 55 4.07 1.13 -13.81
N ILE A 56 3.84 2.05 -14.75
CA ILE A 56 3.95 1.79 -16.19
C ILE A 56 5.42 1.63 -16.54
N ASP A 57 6.27 2.57 -16.11
CA ASP A 57 7.70 2.53 -16.38
C ASP A 57 8.36 1.29 -15.74
N LEU A 58 7.96 0.93 -14.51
CA LEU A 58 8.49 -0.25 -13.83
C LEU A 58 8.17 -1.58 -14.55
N LYS A 59 7.26 -1.60 -15.53
CA LYS A 59 7.00 -2.79 -16.36
C LYS A 59 8.04 -3.01 -17.45
N GLU A 60 8.96 -2.09 -17.67
CA GLU A 60 10.07 -2.35 -18.56
C GLU A 60 10.93 -3.52 -18.03
N ASP A 61 11.49 -4.31 -18.94
CA ASP A 61 12.24 -5.54 -18.60
C ASP A 61 13.48 -5.27 -17.76
N GLN A 62 14.08 -4.08 -17.89
CA GLN A 62 15.20 -3.63 -17.05
C GLN A 62 14.82 -3.43 -15.57
N TYR A 63 13.53 -3.37 -15.26
CA TYR A 63 13.00 -3.24 -13.90
C TYR A 63 12.26 -4.51 -13.49
N LEU A 64 10.93 -4.52 -13.57
CA LEU A 64 10.08 -5.60 -13.06
C LEU A 64 9.29 -6.31 -14.17
N GLY A 65 9.47 -5.95 -15.44
CA GLY A 65 8.73 -6.52 -16.57
C GLY A 65 8.80 -8.04 -16.64
N SER A 66 10.00 -8.59 -16.51
CA SER A 66 10.27 -10.05 -16.48
C SER A 66 9.69 -10.78 -15.26
N LEU A 67 9.17 -10.04 -14.27
CA LEU A 67 8.62 -10.57 -13.04
C LEU A 67 7.09 -10.63 -13.06
N VAL A 68 6.40 -10.09 -14.07
CA VAL A 68 4.93 -10.11 -14.14
C VAL A 68 4.38 -11.54 -14.02
N ASP A 69 3.52 -11.77 -13.04
CA ASP A 69 2.80 -13.02 -12.84
C ASP A 69 1.28 -12.79 -12.97
N THR A 70 0.68 -13.36 -14.02
CA THR A 70 -0.76 -13.24 -14.27
C THR A 70 -1.61 -14.21 -13.44
N ASP A 71 -0.99 -15.16 -12.73
CA ASP A 71 -1.69 -16.08 -11.84
C ASP A 71 -2.10 -15.39 -10.54
N TRP A 72 -3.34 -14.90 -10.51
CA TRP A 72 -3.93 -14.27 -9.32
C TRP A 72 -4.32 -15.27 -8.22
N SER A 73 -4.29 -16.59 -8.50
CA SER A 73 -4.70 -17.60 -7.52
C SER A 73 -3.71 -17.74 -6.36
N ARG A 74 -2.45 -17.36 -6.56
CA ARG A 74 -1.37 -17.37 -5.57
C ARG A 74 -0.83 -15.96 -5.29
N LEU A 75 -0.19 -15.77 -4.15
CA LEU A 75 0.53 -14.53 -3.89
C LEU A 75 1.77 -14.50 -4.79
N HIS A 76 2.15 -13.31 -5.23
CA HIS A 76 3.33 -13.17 -6.07
C HIS A 76 4.58 -13.69 -5.32
N PRO A 77 5.30 -14.67 -5.85
CA PRO A 77 6.34 -15.37 -5.09
C PRO A 77 7.62 -14.56 -4.92
N ARG A 78 7.88 -13.59 -5.81
CA ARG A 78 9.16 -12.86 -5.89
C ARG A 78 9.06 -11.35 -5.70
N LEU A 79 7.86 -10.81 -5.45
CA LEU A 79 7.65 -9.37 -5.36
C LEU A 79 6.79 -9.03 -4.15
N MET A 80 7.24 -8.01 -3.44
CA MET A 80 6.54 -7.39 -2.33
C MET A 80 6.73 -5.88 -2.45
N PHE A 81 5.68 -5.13 -2.15
CA PHE A 81 5.78 -3.68 -2.05
C PHE A 81 5.86 -3.26 -0.58
N THR A 82 6.68 -2.28 -0.29
CA THR A 82 6.84 -1.79 1.08
C THR A 82 7.15 -0.31 1.09
N GLY A 83 6.72 0.37 2.14
CA GLY A 83 6.91 1.80 2.27
C GLY A 83 6.31 2.35 3.56
N ILE A 84 6.53 3.64 3.76
CA ILE A 84 6.00 4.40 4.88
C ILE A 84 4.91 5.33 4.34
N ILE A 85 3.70 5.20 4.87
CA ILE A 85 2.59 6.07 4.51
C ILE A 85 2.64 7.32 5.39
N PRO A 86 2.70 8.53 4.83
CA PRO A 86 2.79 9.75 5.61
C PRO A 86 1.50 9.98 6.40
N LYS A 87 1.62 10.56 7.60
CA LYS A 87 0.47 11.01 8.41
C LYS A 87 -0.10 12.32 7.86
N THR A 88 -0.58 12.28 6.62
CA THR A 88 -1.14 13.42 5.89
C THR A 88 -2.38 12.99 5.10
N SER A 89 -3.13 13.96 4.58
CA SER A 89 -4.24 13.70 3.67
C SER A 89 -3.81 12.95 2.40
N VAL A 90 -2.60 13.22 1.90
CA VAL A 90 -2.01 12.50 0.77
C VAL A 90 -1.78 11.03 1.10
N GLY A 91 -1.27 10.72 2.30
CA GLY A 91 -1.10 9.34 2.75
C GLY A 91 -2.43 8.59 2.90
N GLU A 92 -3.48 9.28 3.38
CA GLU A 92 -4.84 8.71 3.44
C GLU A 92 -5.38 8.39 2.04
N GLN A 93 -5.22 9.31 1.09
CA GLN A 93 -5.66 9.10 -0.29
C GLN A 93 -4.92 7.94 -0.95
N LEU A 94 -3.60 7.87 -0.78
CA LEU A 94 -2.79 6.78 -1.31
C LEU A 94 -3.21 5.43 -0.75
N LEU A 95 -3.43 5.34 0.57
CA LEU A 95 -3.84 4.09 1.20
C LEU A 95 -5.21 3.62 0.67
N ALA A 96 -6.15 4.55 0.46
CA ALA A 96 -7.44 4.26 -0.17
C ALA A 96 -7.29 3.84 -1.65
N GLN A 97 -6.34 4.43 -2.37
CA GLN A 97 -6.03 4.05 -3.74
C GLN A 97 -5.46 2.63 -3.82
N PHE A 98 -4.54 2.24 -2.93
CA PHE A 98 -4.02 0.87 -2.92
C PHE A 98 -5.14 -0.18 -2.75
N ALA A 99 -6.11 0.06 -1.87
CA ALA A 99 -7.25 -0.84 -1.72
C ALA A 99 -8.09 -0.96 -3.01
N THR A 100 -8.29 0.15 -3.72
CA THR A 100 -8.97 0.18 -5.02
C THR A 100 -8.16 -0.53 -6.12
N CYS A 101 -6.85 -0.31 -6.15
CA CYS A 101 -5.95 -0.95 -7.13
C CYS A 101 -5.92 -2.47 -7.00
N ILE A 102 -6.08 -3.02 -5.78
CA ILE A 102 -6.24 -4.47 -5.58
C ILE A 102 -7.47 -4.99 -6.34
N ILE A 103 -8.60 -4.31 -6.23
CA ILE A 103 -9.88 -4.76 -6.80
C ILE A 103 -9.85 -4.69 -8.32
N ASN A 104 -9.30 -3.60 -8.86
CA ASN A 104 -9.25 -3.35 -10.30
C ASN A 104 -8.01 -3.95 -10.96
N ARG A 105 -7.10 -4.56 -10.19
CA ARG A 105 -5.81 -5.10 -10.66
C ARG A 105 -4.97 -4.07 -11.42
N MET A 106 -4.90 -2.86 -10.87
CA MET A 106 -4.21 -1.71 -11.47
C MET A 106 -2.90 -1.39 -10.74
N ALA A 107 -2.07 -0.52 -11.35
CA ALA A 107 -0.80 -0.07 -10.81
C ALA A 107 0.10 -1.25 -10.39
N LEU A 108 0.51 -1.32 -9.13
CA LEU A 108 1.28 -2.43 -8.56
C LEU A 108 0.65 -3.82 -8.83
N HIS A 109 -0.67 -3.91 -8.88
CA HIS A 109 -1.36 -5.19 -9.07
C HIS A 109 -1.40 -5.64 -10.53
N THR A 110 -0.86 -4.85 -11.45
CA THR A 110 -0.62 -5.30 -12.82
C THR A 110 0.58 -6.23 -12.95
N PHE A 111 1.44 -6.30 -11.93
CA PHE A 111 2.51 -7.30 -11.81
C PHE A 111 2.02 -8.63 -11.24
N GLY A 112 0.76 -8.69 -10.78
CA GLY A 112 0.16 -9.87 -10.16
C GLY A 112 -0.37 -9.59 -8.76
N ARG A 113 -0.63 -10.65 -7.99
CA ARG A 113 -1.17 -10.54 -6.64
C ARG A 113 -0.08 -10.22 -5.60
N ILE A 114 0.41 -8.98 -5.67
CA ILE A 114 1.48 -8.45 -4.81
C ILE A 114 0.98 -8.25 -3.37
N GLN A 115 1.75 -8.74 -2.40
CA GLN A 115 1.54 -8.41 -0.98
C GLN A 115 2.26 -7.11 -0.61
N MET A 116 1.75 -6.42 0.41
CA MET A 116 2.34 -5.16 0.88
C MET A 116 2.71 -5.22 2.36
N ALA A 117 3.86 -4.66 2.71
CA ALA A 117 4.27 -4.41 4.08
C ALA A 117 4.41 -2.89 4.29
N LEU A 118 3.42 -2.26 4.91
CA LEU A 118 3.31 -0.81 4.99
C LEU A 118 3.46 -0.32 6.43
N TRP A 119 4.29 0.69 6.64
CA TRP A 119 4.29 1.45 7.90
C TRP A 119 3.16 2.47 7.86
N LEU A 120 2.14 2.26 8.69
CA LEU A 120 0.97 3.12 8.79
C LEU A 120 1.00 3.90 10.12
N PRO A 121 0.67 5.20 10.12
CA PRO A 121 0.43 5.91 11.37
C PRO A 121 -0.85 5.39 12.04
N ASP A 122 -0.90 5.38 13.37
CA ASP A 122 -2.01 4.85 14.19
C ASP A 122 -3.41 5.26 13.68
N GLN A 123 -3.60 6.54 13.39
CA GLN A 123 -4.86 7.08 12.87
C GLN A 123 -5.30 6.43 11.54
N LEU A 124 -4.36 6.17 10.63
CA LEU A 124 -4.67 5.52 9.35
C LEU A 124 -4.88 4.03 9.53
N LEU A 125 -4.11 3.37 10.41
CA LEU A 125 -4.35 1.96 10.76
C LEU A 125 -5.80 1.77 11.25
N SER A 126 -6.25 2.60 12.21
CA SER A 126 -7.61 2.53 12.75
C SER A 126 -8.69 2.66 11.67
N LYS A 127 -8.54 3.60 10.72
CA LYS A 127 -9.46 3.74 9.58
C LYS A 127 -9.41 2.55 8.61
N PHE A 128 -8.23 1.95 8.46
CA PHE A 128 -7.98 0.88 7.49
C PHE A 128 -8.47 -0.49 7.97
N THR A 129 -8.51 -0.73 9.28
CA THR A 129 -8.87 -2.04 9.88
C THR A 129 -10.14 -2.03 10.72
N SER A 130 -10.71 -0.87 11.05
CA SER A 130 -11.92 -0.80 11.87
C SER A 130 -13.09 -1.56 11.24
N GLY A 131 -13.69 -2.47 12.03
CA GLY A 131 -14.87 -3.24 11.65
C GLY A 131 -16.21 -2.51 11.88
N PRO A 132 -17.34 -3.14 11.53
CA PRO A 132 -18.68 -2.59 11.79
C PRO A 132 -18.89 -2.19 13.26
N GLY A 133 -19.57 -1.07 13.50
CA GLY A 133 -19.82 -0.53 14.84
C GLY A 133 -18.70 0.36 15.41
N SER A 134 -17.49 0.27 14.87
CA SER A 134 -16.40 1.20 15.25
C SER A 134 -16.69 2.63 14.77
N PRO A 135 -16.44 3.66 15.60
CA PRO A 135 -16.55 5.06 15.16
C PRO A 135 -15.51 5.45 14.10
N ALA A 136 -14.42 4.70 13.99
CA ALA A 136 -13.39 4.89 12.97
C ALA A 136 -13.70 4.13 11.66
N ARG A 137 -14.81 3.39 11.60
CA ARG A 137 -15.26 2.70 10.38
C ARG A 137 -15.53 3.73 9.28
N CYS A 138 -14.90 3.55 8.13
CA CYS A 138 -15.08 4.42 6.97
C CYS A 138 -15.07 3.61 5.67
N LYS A 139 -15.36 4.28 4.55
CA LYS A 139 -15.35 3.70 3.20
C LYS A 139 -14.07 2.88 2.93
N MET A 140 -12.90 3.43 3.26
CA MET A 140 -11.61 2.77 3.04
C MET A 140 -11.55 1.40 3.70
N GLY A 141 -11.90 1.31 5.00
CA GLY A 141 -11.92 0.02 5.71
C GLY A 141 -12.89 -1.00 5.08
N VAL A 142 -14.06 -0.56 4.59
CA VAL A 142 -15.01 -1.46 3.90
C VAL A 142 -14.43 -2.00 2.59
N VAL A 143 -13.79 -1.14 1.80
CA VAL A 143 -13.16 -1.53 0.52
C VAL A 143 -12.02 -2.51 0.79
N THR A 144 -11.16 -2.23 1.77
CA THR A 144 -10.05 -3.10 2.15
C THR A 144 -10.54 -4.46 2.60
N GLU A 145 -11.55 -4.53 3.49
CA GLU A 145 -12.13 -5.79 3.95
C GLU A 145 -12.70 -6.62 2.80
N ALA A 146 -13.19 -5.98 1.75
CA ALA A 146 -13.74 -6.67 0.59
C ALA A 146 -12.66 -7.32 -0.30
N CYS A 147 -11.40 -6.88 -0.22
CA CYS A 147 -10.36 -7.25 -1.18
C CYS A 147 -9.05 -7.78 -0.57
N ALA A 148 -8.80 -7.57 0.71
CA ALA A 148 -7.57 -7.95 1.37
C ALA A 148 -7.75 -8.28 2.85
N SER A 149 -6.85 -9.12 3.36
CA SER A 149 -6.63 -9.25 4.80
C SER A 149 -5.53 -8.31 5.24
N VAL A 150 -5.67 -7.78 6.45
CA VAL A 150 -4.75 -6.82 7.05
C VAL A 150 -4.38 -7.31 8.44
N SER A 151 -3.08 -7.38 8.73
CA SER A 151 -2.57 -7.82 10.03
C SER A 151 -1.42 -6.92 10.48
N VAL A 152 -1.40 -6.55 11.76
CA VAL A 152 -0.30 -5.81 12.36
C VAL A 152 0.85 -6.78 12.64
N VAL A 153 2.03 -6.48 12.13
CA VAL A 153 3.26 -7.26 12.33
C VAL A 153 4.07 -6.68 13.49
N TYR A 154 4.14 -5.35 13.57
CA TYR A 154 4.89 -4.66 14.60
C TYR A 154 4.28 -3.28 14.86
N SER A 155 4.40 -2.79 16.09
CA SER A 155 4.03 -1.43 16.49
C SER A 155 5.23 -0.79 17.16
N THR A 156 5.55 0.44 16.82
CA THR A 156 6.60 1.18 17.53
C THR A 156 6.17 1.38 18.99
N GLU A 157 7.12 1.33 19.92
CA GLU A 157 6.83 1.60 21.34
C GLU A 157 6.69 3.10 21.62
N THR A 158 7.41 3.91 20.85
CA THR A 158 7.43 5.38 20.95
C THR A 158 7.25 6.02 19.58
N ALA A 159 6.97 7.32 19.58
CA ALA A 159 6.84 8.07 18.35
C ALA A 159 8.17 8.14 17.60
N VAL A 160 8.21 7.63 16.39
CA VAL A 160 9.39 7.68 15.50
C VAL A 160 9.27 8.85 14.54
N PHE A 161 10.39 9.31 13.96
CA PHE A 161 10.38 10.36 12.94
C PHE A 161 9.35 10.02 11.83
N PRO A 162 8.45 10.96 11.45
CA PRO A 162 8.34 12.36 11.86
C PRO A 162 7.39 12.61 13.06
N LYS A 163 7.67 12.00 14.21
CA LYS A 163 6.97 12.11 15.50
C LYS A 163 5.55 11.55 15.51
N ALA A 164 5.38 10.33 15.02
CA ALA A 164 4.13 9.59 15.18
C ALA A 164 4.38 8.13 15.57
N MET A 165 3.38 7.50 16.19
CA MET A 165 3.33 6.06 16.35
C MET A 165 3.06 5.43 14.99
N TYR A 166 3.87 4.43 14.63
CA TYR A 166 3.76 3.72 13.38
C TYR A 166 3.62 2.22 13.61
N HIS A 167 2.87 1.59 12.72
CA HIS A 167 2.59 0.17 12.75
C HIS A 167 3.01 -0.43 11.42
N LEU A 168 3.86 -1.44 11.46
CA LEU A 168 4.14 -2.26 10.29
C LEU A 168 2.97 -3.21 10.09
N VAL A 169 2.33 -3.10 8.93
CA VAL A 169 1.10 -3.80 8.59
C VAL A 169 1.32 -4.64 7.34
N HIS A 170 0.96 -5.91 7.41
CA HIS A 170 0.95 -6.81 6.27
C HIS A 170 -0.44 -6.83 5.64
N VAL A 171 -0.52 -6.39 4.39
CA VAL A 171 -1.71 -6.43 3.55
C VAL A 171 -1.57 -7.55 2.53
N LYS A 172 -2.49 -8.52 2.58
CA LYS A 172 -2.55 -9.66 1.66
C LYS A 172 -3.83 -9.62 0.84
N PRO A 173 -3.77 -9.28 -0.45
CA PRO A 173 -4.92 -9.36 -1.34
C PRO A 173 -5.51 -10.77 -1.42
N PHE A 174 -6.84 -10.87 -1.46
CA PHE A 174 -7.53 -12.14 -1.63
C PHE A 174 -7.42 -12.67 -3.06
N PRO A 175 -7.39 -14.00 -3.25
CA PRO A 175 -7.43 -14.60 -4.59
C PRO A 175 -8.78 -14.37 -5.27
N LYS A 176 -9.84 -14.19 -4.47
CA LYS A 176 -11.17 -13.82 -4.91
C LYS A 176 -11.69 -12.71 -3.99
N LYS A 177 -12.10 -11.58 -4.57
CA LYS A 177 -12.76 -10.51 -3.81
C LYS A 177 -14.06 -11.03 -3.18
N LEU A 178 -14.42 -10.52 -2.01
CA LEU A 178 -15.63 -10.92 -1.29
C LEU A 178 -16.91 -10.32 -1.89
N LEU A 179 -16.76 -9.33 -2.78
CA LEU A 179 -17.86 -8.68 -3.48
C LEU A 179 -18.53 -9.63 -4.47
N LYS A 180 -19.85 -9.78 -4.33
CA LYS A 180 -20.72 -10.48 -5.29
C LYS A 180 -21.27 -9.54 -6.37
N SER A 181 -21.36 -8.25 -6.07
CA SER A 181 -21.84 -7.22 -6.99
C SER A 181 -20.74 -6.75 -7.92
N ASP A 182 -21.15 -6.05 -8.97
CA ASP A 182 -20.25 -5.20 -9.76
C ASP A 182 -19.54 -4.16 -8.86
N TRP A 183 -18.31 -3.80 -9.24
CA TRP A 183 -17.50 -2.88 -8.46
C TRP A 183 -18.04 -1.45 -8.49
N ASP A 184 -18.47 -0.96 -9.64
CA ASP A 184 -18.93 0.42 -9.78
C ASP A 184 -20.24 0.62 -9.01
N VAL A 185 -21.12 -0.38 -9.06
CA VAL A 185 -22.36 -0.42 -8.27
C VAL A 185 -22.03 -0.44 -6.77
N PHE A 186 -21.09 -1.29 -6.34
CA PHE A 186 -20.68 -1.36 -4.95
C PHE A 186 -20.11 -0.02 -4.47
N GLU A 187 -19.21 0.57 -5.23
CA GLU A 187 -18.55 1.82 -4.87
C GLU A 187 -19.54 2.98 -4.82
N TYR A 188 -20.49 3.03 -5.77
CA TYR A 188 -21.57 4.00 -5.79
C TYR A 188 -22.42 3.90 -4.51
N VAL A 189 -22.94 2.71 -4.19
CA VAL A 189 -23.78 2.50 -3.00
C VAL A 189 -23.02 2.83 -1.72
N LEU A 190 -21.79 2.34 -1.60
CA LEU A 190 -20.94 2.57 -0.44
C LEU A 190 -20.66 4.06 -0.24
N ARG A 191 -20.41 4.81 -1.31
CA ARG A 191 -20.20 6.27 -1.25
C ARG A 191 -21.41 6.99 -0.67
N HIS A 192 -22.63 6.61 -1.08
CA HIS A 192 -23.85 7.27 -0.59
C HIS A 192 -24.13 6.94 0.88
N ILE A 193 -23.95 5.69 1.29
CA ILE A 193 -24.17 5.27 2.69
C ILE A 193 -23.11 5.87 3.62
N ALA A 194 -21.85 5.96 3.18
CA ALA A 194 -20.74 6.45 3.99
C ALA A 194 -20.80 7.96 4.30
N VAL A 195 -21.57 8.75 3.55
CA VAL A 195 -21.78 10.19 3.82
C VAL A 195 -22.69 10.39 5.03
N MET A 196 -23.62 9.47 5.28
CA MET A 196 -24.56 9.51 6.40
C MET A 196 -24.47 8.23 7.24
N PRO A 197 -23.31 7.94 7.86
CA PRO A 197 -23.04 6.63 8.47
C PRO A 197 -23.90 6.32 9.71
N ARG A 198 -24.61 7.32 10.24
CA ARG A 198 -25.51 7.19 11.38
C ARG A 198 -26.99 7.08 10.98
N GLN A 199 -27.32 7.24 9.70
CA GLN A 199 -28.70 7.10 9.25
C GLN A 199 -29.06 5.62 9.10
N PRO A 200 -30.27 5.20 9.54
CA PRO A 200 -30.73 3.84 9.31
C PRO A 200 -30.77 3.49 7.82
N LEU A 201 -30.36 2.27 7.47
CA LEU A 201 -30.33 1.80 6.07
C LEU A 201 -31.70 1.91 5.39
N SER A 202 -32.80 1.70 6.12
CA SER A 202 -34.17 1.85 5.62
C SER A 202 -34.51 3.25 5.10
N LYS A 203 -33.75 4.28 5.48
CA LYS A 203 -33.90 5.65 4.97
C LYS A 203 -32.95 5.95 3.80
N MET A 204 -31.87 5.17 3.66
CA MET A 204 -30.79 5.39 2.69
C MET A 204 -30.97 4.59 1.40
N VAL A 205 -31.62 3.44 1.47
CA VAL A 205 -31.93 2.58 0.32
C VAL A 205 -33.43 2.62 0.12
N ARG A 206 -33.88 3.24 -0.98
CA ARG A 206 -35.30 3.30 -1.39
C ARG A 206 -35.49 2.53 -2.68
#